data_AF-A0A9P1FLK1-F1
#
_entry.id   AF-A0A9P1FLK1-F1
#
_cell.length_a   1.000
_cell.length_b   1.000
_cell.length_c   1.000
_cell.angle_alpha   90.00
_cell.angle_beta   90.00
_cell.angle_gamma   90.00
#
_symmetry.space_group_name_H-M   'P 1'
#
loop_
_entity.id
_entity.type
_entity.pdbx_description
1 polymer ?
#
loop_
_entity_poly.entity_id
_entity_poly.type
_entity_poly.pdbx_seq_one_letter_code
_entity_poly.pdbx_strand_id
1 'polypeptide(L)'
;EFPSPDSREEVWKSFFIRCSTVPAVILGVGFFLALFVLCSGCCCRRENRRRRAPWCLPSFCLGLISVVLVVAGAFIYWETGSKALGTAQIELQRAFDNVTEAATQGAKMKEVGDAMLKNLNGIPKTCPVIIQSRVKKEVKKIAHQVEIFNQAVDGFDDLIQPLPDKVKGVKDHAFEMAQLTAAGLLAPLTLVLLSCVTVILAVSCSCTGHCAGCCLRSFGPLLMAPTVLVIAVAAAVQLEIGVVTSSFCADVDSNSLAFIGKLTGYDSEEYQLSKYYITGEGDNRLLIDLSNASEQLSSANASITAYGREVEALCSWRGLEELEKGAATAQASLHFGNLLLSPQNVYPYYDRAVRQDLCQTTMIGLGWLVLFQVIVGLLLLPLLVCVATRYLQARRGWHQGQQEALELRGARAMHGGPPPQV
;
A
#
# COMPACT_ATOMS: atom_id res chain seq x y z
N GLU A 1 13.19 14.88 10.34
CA GLU A 1 13.91 14.73 9.07
C GLU A 1 14.28 13.27 8.93
N PHE A 2 14.01 12.70 7.76
CA PHE A 2 14.29 11.30 7.50
C PHE A 2 15.82 11.16 7.34
N PRO A 3 16.47 10.21 8.03
CA PRO A 3 17.91 10.06 7.91
C PRO A 3 18.30 9.69 6.47
N SER A 4 19.36 10.31 5.95
CA SER A 4 20.01 9.82 4.72
C SER A 4 20.44 8.36 4.94
N PRO A 5 20.39 7.48 3.91
CA PRO A 5 20.75 6.07 4.08
C PRO A 5 22.17 5.85 4.56
N ASP A 6 23.08 6.75 4.18
CA ASP A 6 24.50 6.69 4.54
C ASP A 6 24.76 7.22 5.96
N SER A 7 23.70 7.66 6.65
CA SER A 7 23.78 8.07 8.04
C SER A 7 24.17 6.89 8.91
N ARG A 8 25.04 7.16 9.89
CA ARG A 8 25.42 6.20 10.94
C ARG A 8 24.19 5.61 11.62
N GLU A 9 24.27 4.34 12.04
CA GLU A 9 23.17 3.61 12.72
C GLU A 9 22.60 4.38 13.93
N GLU A 10 23.43 5.14 14.64
CA GLU A 10 23.03 6.00 15.75
C GLU A 10 22.01 7.08 15.35
N VAL A 11 22.11 7.62 14.13
CA VAL A 11 21.17 8.61 13.59
C VAL A 11 19.82 7.96 13.33
N TRP A 12 19.82 6.76 12.74
CA TRP A 12 18.62 5.96 12.52
C TRP A 12 17.95 5.58 13.86
N LYS A 13 18.72 5.10 14.84
CA LYS A 13 18.21 4.84 16.20
C LYS A 13 17.61 6.09 16.84
N SER A 14 18.30 7.23 16.78
CA SER A 14 17.78 8.49 17.31
C SER A 14 16.51 8.94 16.59
N PHE A 15 16.40 8.70 15.28
CA PHE A 15 15.20 8.99 14.51
C PHE A 15 14.03 8.13 14.98
N PHE A 16 14.19 6.81 15.06
CA PHE A 16 13.14 5.92 15.53
C PHE A 16 12.68 6.26 16.95
N ILE A 17 13.60 6.51 17.89
CA ILE A 17 13.24 6.91 19.27
C ILE A 17 12.36 8.18 19.29
N ARG A 18 12.67 9.16 18.44
CA ARG A 18 11.86 10.39 18.32
C ARG A 18 10.48 10.08 17.73
N CYS A 19 10.41 9.26 16.69
CA CYS A 19 9.16 8.83 16.06
C CYS A 19 8.26 8.02 17.01
N SER A 20 8.84 7.18 17.87
CA SER A 20 8.10 6.34 18.82
C SER A 20 7.65 7.07 20.10
N THR A 21 8.05 8.33 20.33
CA THR A 21 7.72 9.04 21.58
C THR A 21 6.21 9.24 21.77
N VAL A 22 5.51 9.75 20.75
CA VAL A 22 4.04 9.95 20.83
C VAL A 22 3.28 8.61 20.84
N PRO A 23 3.60 7.63 19.97
CA PRO A 23 3.09 6.26 20.08
C PRO A 23 3.23 5.65 21.47
N ALA A 24 4.39 5.80 22.12
CA ALA A 24 4.63 5.29 23.48
C ALA A 24 3.71 5.96 24.52
N VAL A 25 3.43 7.26 24.37
CA VAL A 25 2.45 7.96 25.24
C VAL A 25 1.05 7.40 25.04
N ILE A 26 0.61 7.17 23.80
CA ILE A 26 -0.71 6.57 23.50
C ILE A 26 -0.81 5.17 24.12
N LEU A 27 0.23 4.35 23.96
CA LEU A 27 0.28 3.01 24.54
C LEU A 27 0.23 3.06 26.08
N GLY A 28 1.01 3.96 26.70
CA GLY A 28 1.00 4.17 28.14
C GLY A 28 -0.38 4.58 28.65
N VAL A 29 -1.04 5.55 28.01
CA VAL A 29 -2.41 5.96 28.34
C VAL A 29 -3.39 4.81 28.19
N GLY A 30 -3.32 4.04 27.10
CA GLY A 30 -4.16 2.87 26.88
C GLY A 30 -3.98 1.80 27.96
N PHE A 31 -2.74 1.53 28.37
CA PHE A 31 -2.45 0.62 29.47
C PHE A 31 -3.05 1.09 30.80
N PHE A 32 -2.87 2.37 31.16
CA PHE A 32 -3.47 2.93 32.38
C PHE A 32 -5.01 2.87 32.35
N LEU A 33 -5.62 3.14 31.19
CA LEU A 33 -7.08 3.04 31.02
C LEU A 33 -7.57 1.60 31.13
N ALA A 34 -6.86 0.63 30.55
CA ALA A 34 -7.20 -0.78 30.67
C ALA A 34 -7.14 -1.25 32.13
N LEU A 35 -6.08 -0.87 32.87
CA LEU A 35 -5.98 -1.12 34.31
C LEU A 35 -7.12 -0.45 35.09
N PHE A 36 -7.42 0.80 34.77
CA PHE A 36 -8.53 1.52 35.40
C PHE A 36 -9.87 0.82 35.17
N VAL A 37 -10.14 0.33 33.96
CA VAL A 37 -11.36 -0.43 33.63
C VAL A 37 -11.41 -1.72 34.46
N LEU A 38 -10.30 -2.48 34.55
CA LEU A 38 -10.22 -3.69 35.39
C LEU A 38 -10.45 -3.38 36.88
N CYS A 39 -9.74 -2.41 37.43
CA CYS A 39 -9.86 -2.01 38.84
C CYS A 39 -11.27 -1.48 39.15
N SER A 40 -11.90 -0.72 38.25
CA SER A 40 -13.26 -0.22 38.44
C SER A 40 -14.31 -1.34 38.45
N GLY A 41 -14.03 -2.47 37.78
CA GLY A 41 -14.86 -3.67 37.81
C GLY A 41 -14.65 -4.51 39.07
N CYS A 42 -13.41 -4.59 39.58
CA CYS A 42 -13.04 -5.40 40.75
C CYS A 42 -13.29 -4.71 42.09
N CYS A 43 -13.03 -3.40 42.20
CA CYS A 43 -13.25 -2.65 43.42
C CYS A 43 -14.76 -2.42 43.61
N CYS A 44 -15.40 -3.32 44.37
CA CYS A 44 -16.80 -3.26 44.78
C CYS A 44 -17.15 -1.91 45.39
N ARG A 45 -17.61 -0.96 44.56
CA ARG A 45 -18.11 0.32 45.05
C ARG A 45 -19.37 0.05 45.86
N ARG A 46 -19.35 0.49 47.13
CA ARG A 46 -20.41 0.35 48.13
C ARG A 46 -21.77 0.70 47.50
N GLU A 47 -22.71 -0.21 47.62
CA GLU A 47 -24.03 -0.15 47.00
C GLU A 47 -24.85 0.98 47.63
N ASN A 48 -24.77 2.17 47.05
CA ASN A 48 -25.63 3.27 47.46
C ASN A 48 -27.05 2.97 46.98
N ARG A 49 -27.91 2.52 47.90
CA ARG A 49 -29.35 2.32 47.68
C ARG A 49 -29.97 3.63 47.19
N ARG A 50 -30.15 3.76 45.87
CA ARG A 50 -30.85 4.89 45.26
C ARG A 50 -32.35 4.61 45.23
N ARG A 51 -33.16 5.60 45.63
CA ARG A 51 -34.63 5.50 45.61
C ARG A 51 -35.25 5.62 44.21
N ARG A 52 -34.54 6.19 43.23
CA ARG A 52 -35.04 6.42 41.86
C ARG A 52 -34.42 5.41 40.88
N ALA A 53 -35.22 4.95 39.92
CA ALA A 53 -34.76 4.09 38.84
C ALA A 53 -33.68 4.81 38.01
N PRO A 54 -32.53 4.16 37.71
CA PRO A 54 -31.48 4.77 36.91
C PRO A 54 -31.90 4.90 35.44
N TRP A 55 -31.41 5.93 34.77
CA TRP A 55 -31.72 6.18 33.35
C TRP A 55 -30.71 5.46 32.46
N CYS A 56 -31.18 4.68 31.48
CA CYS A 56 -30.34 3.96 30.52
C CYS A 56 -29.81 4.85 29.38
N LEU A 57 -30.44 6.01 29.18
CA LEU A 57 -30.22 6.90 28.05
C LEU A 57 -28.73 7.27 27.85
N PRO A 58 -27.94 7.64 28.88
CA PRO A 58 -26.55 8.04 28.68
C PRO A 58 -25.66 6.92 28.12
N SER A 59 -25.81 5.68 28.61
CA SER A 59 -25.05 4.54 28.09
C SER A 59 -25.42 4.24 26.65
N PHE A 60 -26.72 4.29 26.32
CA PHE A 60 -27.20 4.05 24.98
C PHE A 60 -26.68 5.12 24.00
N CYS A 61 -26.78 6.40 24.36
CA CYS A 61 -26.27 7.51 23.54
C CYS A 61 -24.75 7.40 23.32
N LEU A 62 -23.96 7.12 24.37
CA LEU A 62 -22.51 6.94 24.23
C LEU A 62 -22.16 5.74 23.34
N GLY A 63 -22.86 4.63 23.48
CA GLY A 63 -22.69 3.46 22.63
C GLY A 63 -23.01 3.77 21.17
N LEU A 64 -24.14 4.44 20.91
CA LEU A 64 -24.56 4.82 19.56
C LEU A 64 -23.56 5.79 18.91
N ILE A 65 -23.12 6.83 19.64
CA ILE A 65 -22.10 7.77 19.15
C ILE A 65 -20.80 7.03 18.82
N SER A 66 -20.38 6.10 19.67
CA SER A 66 -19.17 5.29 19.43
C SER A 66 -19.30 4.46 18.15
N VAL A 67 -20.45 3.82 17.93
CA VAL A 67 -20.72 3.06 16.70
C VAL A 67 -20.69 3.97 15.47
N VAL A 68 -21.36 5.13 15.52
CA VAL A 68 -21.38 6.09 14.41
C VAL A 68 -19.96 6.57 14.07
N LEU A 69 -19.14 6.88 15.07
CA LEU A 69 -17.76 7.32 14.86
C LEU A 69 -16.86 6.20 14.30
N VAL A 70 -17.03 4.96 14.76
CA VAL A 70 -16.29 3.81 14.20
C VAL A 70 -16.67 3.59 12.74
N VAL A 71 -17.96 3.61 12.42
CA VAL A 71 -18.45 3.43 11.05
C VAL A 71 -17.98 4.59 10.16
N ALA A 72 -18.04 5.84 10.64
CA ALA A 72 -17.54 6.99 9.92
C ALA A 72 -16.02 6.91 9.68
N GLY A 73 -15.24 6.56 10.70
CA GLY A 73 -13.79 6.39 10.58
C GLY A 73 -13.41 5.25 9.65
N ALA A 74 -14.11 4.11 9.74
CA ALA A 74 -13.94 2.98 8.82
C ALA A 74 -14.28 3.36 7.38
N PHE A 75 -15.37 4.12 7.17
CA PHE A 75 -15.77 4.58 5.85
C PHE A 75 -14.76 5.56 5.24
N ILE A 76 -14.30 6.56 6.00
CA ILE A 76 -13.30 7.52 5.55
C ILE A 76 -11.98 6.81 5.22
N TYR A 77 -11.54 5.90 6.08
CA TYR A 77 -10.34 5.10 5.85
C TYR A 77 -10.51 4.19 4.62
N TRP A 78 -11.65 3.52 4.49
CA TRP A 78 -11.94 2.68 3.33
C TRP A 78 -11.91 3.52 2.05
N GLU A 79 -12.60 4.66 2.04
CA GLU A 79 -12.68 5.51 0.85
C GLU A 79 -11.32 6.07 0.44
N THR A 80 -10.48 6.49 1.39
CA THR A 80 -9.15 7.05 1.10
C THR A 80 -8.12 5.96 0.84
N GLY A 81 -8.02 4.97 1.71
CA GLY A 81 -7.06 3.88 1.65
C GLY A 81 -7.30 2.91 0.48
N SER A 82 -8.55 2.52 0.19
CA SER A 82 -8.83 1.62 -0.94
C SER A 82 -8.60 2.30 -2.29
N LYS A 83 -8.88 3.61 -2.40
CA LYS A 83 -8.56 4.38 -3.61
C LYS A 83 -7.05 4.48 -3.82
N ALA A 84 -6.29 4.85 -2.79
CA ALA A 84 -4.83 4.93 -2.87
C ALA A 84 -4.21 3.58 -3.24
N LEU A 85 -4.63 2.50 -2.59
CA LEU A 85 -4.16 1.14 -2.89
C LEU A 85 -4.56 0.69 -4.30
N GLY A 86 -5.79 0.96 -4.73
CA GLY A 86 -6.26 0.63 -6.07
C GLY A 86 -5.49 1.36 -7.14
N THR A 87 -5.24 2.66 -6.98
CA THR A 87 -4.43 3.45 -7.91
C THR A 87 -2.99 2.92 -7.96
N ALA A 88 -2.35 2.71 -6.81
CA ALA A 88 -0.99 2.16 -6.76
C ALA A 88 -0.90 0.78 -7.46
N GLN A 89 -1.89 -0.10 -7.28
CA GLN A 89 -1.96 -1.39 -7.98
C GLN A 89 -2.10 -1.22 -9.49
N ILE A 90 -2.95 -0.30 -9.93
CA ILE A 90 -3.15 -0.01 -11.36
C ILE A 90 -1.86 0.52 -11.98
N GLU A 91 -1.19 1.49 -11.34
CA GLU A 91 0.04 2.06 -11.88
C GLU A 91 1.20 1.05 -11.87
N LEU A 92 1.29 0.20 -10.85
CA LEU A 92 2.31 -0.86 -10.80
C LEU A 92 2.05 -1.97 -11.83
N GLN A 93 0.78 -2.29 -12.10
CA GLN A 93 0.41 -3.20 -13.18
C GLN A 93 0.74 -2.60 -14.55
N ARG A 94 0.47 -1.32 -14.78
CA ARG A 94 0.85 -0.62 -16.03
C ARG A 94 2.37 -0.56 -16.21
N ALA A 95 3.11 -0.31 -15.14
CA ALA A 95 4.57 -0.35 -15.16
C ALA A 95 5.08 -1.74 -15.56
N PHE A 96 4.51 -2.80 -14.98
CA PHE A 96 4.82 -4.18 -15.35
C PHE A 96 4.52 -4.45 -16.83
N ASP A 97 3.31 -4.13 -17.29
CA ASP A 97 2.88 -4.38 -18.67
C ASP A 97 3.78 -3.64 -19.68
N ASN A 98 4.13 -2.38 -19.41
CA ASN A 98 4.98 -1.58 -20.29
C ASN A 98 6.43 -2.09 -20.34
N VAL A 99 6.98 -2.54 -19.21
CA VAL A 99 8.32 -3.11 -19.18
C VAL A 99 8.35 -4.48 -19.88
N THR A 100 7.32 -5.32 -19.71
CA THR A 100 7.18 -6.59 -20.44
C THR A 100 7.05 -6.36 -21.94
N GLU A 101 6.27 -5.36 -22.34
CA GLU A 101 6.11 -5.00 -23.74
C GLU A 101 7.41 -4.45 -24.33
N ALA A 102 8.13 -3.59 -23.60
CA ALA A 102 9.44 -3.10 -24.02
C ALA A 102 10.47 -4.23 -24.20
N ALA A 103 10.48 -5.22 -23.29
CA ALA A 103 11.32 -6.42 -23.44
C ALA A 103 10.94 -7.24 -24.68
N THR A 104 9.63 -7.37 -24.96
CA THR A 104 9.12 -8.05 -26.16
C THR A 104 9.57 -7.33 -27.45
N GLN A 105 9.58 -6.00 -27.45
CA GLN A 105 10.15 -5.23 -28.57
C GLN A 105 11.66 -5.44 -28.70
N GLY A 106 12.40 -5.53 -27.59
CA GLY A 106 13.83 -5.91 -27.57
C GLY A 106 14.09 -7.20 -28.33
N ALA A 107 13.42 -8.28 -27.93
CA ALA A 107 13.54 -9.58 -28.57
C ALA A 107 13.17 -9.54 -30.07
N LYS A 108 12.12 -8.81 -30.43
CA LYS A 108 11.70 -8.65 -31.83
C LYS A 108 12.74 -7.90 -32.67
N MET A 109 13.36 -6.85 -32.12
CA MET A 109 14.42 -6.12 -32.81
C MET A 109 15.62 -7.03 -33.10
N LYS A 110 16.00 -7.87 -32.13
CA LYS A 110 17.09 -8.84 -32.26
C LYS A 110 16.81 -9.88 -33.34
N GLU A 111 15.62 -10.48 -33.34
CA GLU A 111 15.20 -11.44 -34.36
C GLU A 111 15.25 -10.84 -35.77
N VAL A 112 14.76 -9.60 -35.92
CA VAL A 112 14.79 -8.88 -37.19
C VAL A 112 16.21 -8.61 -37.66
N GLY A 113 17.09 -8.14 -36.76
CA GLY A 113 18.49 -7.87 -37.10
C GLY A 113 19.26 -9.14 -37.48
N ASP A 114 19.05 -10.25 -36.78
CA ASP A 114 19.61 -11.56 -37.14
C ASP A 114 19.12 -12.05 -38.51
N ALA A 115 17.82 -11.86 -38.81
CA ALA A 115 17.26 -12.16 -40.12
C ALA A 115 17.88 -11.30 -41.23
N MET A 116 18.09 -10.00 -40.98
CA MET A 116 18.77 -9.10 -41.90
C MET A 116 20.22 -9.53 -42.16
N LEU A 117 20.98 -9.87 -41.12
CA LEU A 117 22.36 -10.39 -41.26
C LEU A 117 22.40 -11.68 -42.07
N LYS A 118 21.48 -12.62 -41.81
CA LYS A 118 21.37 -13.87 -42.57
C LYS A 118 21.08 -13.61 -44.04
N ASN A 119 20.18 -12.67 -44.36
CA ASN A 119 19.85 -12.31 -45.73
C ASN A 119 21.06 -11.66 -46.43
N LEU A 120 21.71 -10.68 -45.80
CA LEU A 120 22.92 -10.01 -46.31
C LEU A 120 24.04 -11.01 -46.61
N ASN A 121 24.31 -11.94 -45.69
CA ASN A 121 25.36 -12.96 -45.86
C ASN A 121 25.05 -13.96 -47.00
N GLY A 122 23.79 -14.08 -47.42
CA GLY A 122 23.37 -14.88 -48.57
C GLY A 122 23.70 -14.23 -49.92
N ILE A 123 23.72 -12.90 -50.00
CA ILE A 123 23.85 -12.13 -51.25
C ILE A 123 25.07 -12.57 -52.09
N PRO A 124 26.31 -12.63 -51.56
CA PRO A 124 27.47 -12.91 -52.40
C PRO A 124 27.44 -14.27 -53.09
N LYS A 125 26.66 -15.24 -52.59
CA LYS A 125 26.53 -16.58 -53.18
C LYS A 125 25.63 -16.59 -54.43
N THR A 126 24.81 -15.56 -54.60
CA THR A 126 23.87 -15.41 -55.72
C THR A 126 24.41 -14.56 -56.87
N CYS A 127 25.58 -13.96 -56.68
CA CYS A 127 26.19 -13.05 -57.65
C CYS A 127 27.18 -13.78 -58.58
N PRO A 128 27.26 -13.39 -59.87
CA PRO A 128 28.35 -13.81 -60.76
C PRO A 128 29.74 -13.50 -60.19
N VAL A 129 30.71 -14.39 -60.45
CA VAL A 129 32.09 -14.31 -59.91
C VAL A 129 32.77 -12.96 -60.18
N ILE A 130 32.50 -12.37 -61.35
CA ILE A 130 33.14 -11.11 -61.80
C ILE A 130 32.82 -9.93 -60.86
N ILE A 131 31.60 -9.87 -60.33
CA ILE A 131 31.13 -8.76 -59.49
C ILE A 131 31.10 -9.11 -58.00
N GLN A 132 31.32 -10.39 -57.67
CA GLN A 132 31.21 -10.92 -56.31
C GLN A 132 32.13 -10.18 -55.32
N SER A 133 33.33 -9.78 -55.73
CA SER A 133 34.28 -9.05 -54.86
C SER A 133 33.76 -7.65 -54.48
N ARG A 134 33.18 -6.93 -55.44
CA ARG A 134 32.59 -5.60 -55.22
C ARG A 134 31.34 -5.69 -54.35
N VAL A 135 30.41 -6.59 -54.67
CA VAL A 135 29.20 -6.79 -53.87
C VAL A 135 29.54 -7.23 -52.45
N LYS A 136 30.48 -8.17 -52.29
CA LYS A 136 30.94 -8.62 -50.96
C LYS A 136 31.49 -7.47 -50.10
N LYS A 137 32.18 -6.49 -50.71
CA LYS A 137 32.70 -5.32 -50.00
C LYS A 137 31.57 -4.44 -49.45
N GLU A 138 30.59 -4.11 -50.28
CA GLU A 138 29.45 -3.27 -49.86
C GLU A 138 28.53 -4.00 -48.87
N VAL A 139 28.19 -5.26 -49.14
CA VAL A 139 27.40 -6.10 -48.23
C VAL A 139 28.09 -6.22 -46.86
N LYS A 140 29.41 -6.36 -46.81
CA LYS A 140 30.16 -6.40 -45.53
C LYS A 140 30.01 -5.10 -44.74
N LYS A 141 29.96 -3.95 -45.41
CA LYS A 141 29.76 -2.65 -44.76
C LYS A 141 28.36 -2.55 -44.13
N ILE A 142 27.32 -2.96 -44.87
CA ILE A 142 25.93 -2.98 -44.38
C ILE A 142 25.79 -4.00 -43.24
N ALA A 143 26.33 -5.21 -43.42
CA ALA A 143 26.29 -6.24 -42.38
C ALA A 143 26.97 -5.78 -41.10
N HIS A 144 28.08 -5.05 -41.18
CA HIS A 144 28.73 -4.48 -40.00
C HIS A 144 27.85 -3.46 -39.27
N GLN A 145 27.08 -2.62 -39.99
CA GLN A 145 26.13 -1.68 -39.36
C GLN A 145 24.98 -2.43 -38.65
N VAL A 146 24.46 -3.48 -39.27
CA VAL A 146 23.43 -4.33 -38.65
C VAL A 146 24.00 -5.10 -37.44
N GLU A 147 25.27 -5.48 -37.47
CA GLU A 147 25.96 -6.10 -36.33
C GLU A 147 26.09 -5.14 -35.14
N ILE A 148 26.44 -3.86 -35.38
CA ILE A 148 26.46 -2.84 -34.31
C ILE A 148 25.03 -2.56 -33.80
N PHE A 149 24.03 -2.52 -34.68
CA PHE A 149 22.62 -2.46 -34.27
C PHE A 149 22.26 -3.62 -33.33
N ASN A 150 22.61 -4.87 -33.68
CA ASN A 150 22.35 -6.03 -32.83
C ASN A 150 23.08 -5.93 -31.48
N GLN A 151 24.33 -5.46 -31.47
CA GLN A 151 25.08 -5.25 -30.23
C GLN A 151 24.41 -4.22 -29.31
N ALA A 152 23.85 -3.14 -29.87
CA ALA A 152 23.09 -2.15 -29.10
C ALA A 152 21.76 -2.73 -28.59
N VAL A 153 21.07 -3.53 -29.41
CA VAL A 153 19.85 -4.25 -28.99
C VAL A 153 20.16 -5.28 -27.90
N ASP A 154 21.30 -5.97 -27.95
CA ASP A 154 21.75 -6.89 -26.91
C ASP A 154 22.00 -6.15 -25.59
N GLY A 155 22.65 -4.98 -25.63
CA GLY A 155 22.83 -4.13 -24.44
C GLY A 155 21.50 -3.69 -23.82
N PHE A 156 20.52 -3.34 -24.66
CA PHE A 156 19.16 -3.06 -24.23
C PHE A 156 18.47 -4.30 -23.62
N ASP A 157 18.59 -5.47 -24.28
CA ASP A 157 17.96 -6.72 -23.87
C ASP A 157 18.50 -7.20 -22.50
N ASP A 158 19.82 -7.15 -22.30
CA ASP A 158 20.49 -7.52 -21.05
C ASP A 158 19.97 -6.73 -19.84
N LEU A 159 19.57 -5.46 -20.05
CA LEU A 159 19.04 -4.60 -19.01
C LEU A 159 17.52 -4.72 -18.84
N ILE A 160 16.76 -4.85 -19.93
CA ILE A 160 15.29 -4.85 -19.89
C ILE A 160 14.71 -6.21 -19.48
N GLN A 161 15.32 -7.33 -19.88
CA GLN A 161 14.82 -8.69 -19.59
C GLN A 161 14.64 -9.01 -18.10
N PRO A 162 15.52 -8.60 -17.17
CA PRO A 162 15.31 -8.86 -15.74
C PRO A 162 14.29 -7.91 -15.09
N LEU A 163 13.90 -6.81 -15.73
CA LEU A 163 13.01 -5.82 -15.11
C LEU A 163 11.57 -6.31 -14.90
N PRO A 164 10.91 -7.04 -15.81
CA PRO A 164 9.59 -7.62 -15.56
C PRO A 164 9.52 -8.43 -14.27
N ASP A 165 10.51 -9.30 -14.03
CA ASP A 165 10.55 -10.14 -12.83
C ASP A 165 10.78 -9.30 -11.56
N LYS A 166 11.62 -8.27 -11.62
CA LYS A 166 11.84 -7.34 -10.50
C LYS A 166 10.58 -6.53 -10.18
N VAL A 167 9.93 -5.96 -11.20
CA VAL A 167 8.69 -5.19 -11.05
C VAL A 167 7.57 -6.10 -10.53
N LYS A 168 7.48 -7.34 -11.02
CA LYS A 168 6.56 -8.35 -10.51
C LYS A 168 6.82 -8.67 -9.04
N GLY A 169 8.08 -8.84 -8.65
CA GLY A 169 8.47 -9.06 -7.26
C GLY A 169 7.99 -7.92 -6.35
N VAL A 170 8.20 -6.67 -6.77
CA VAL A 170 7.69 -5.48 -6.06
C VAL A 170 6.17 -5.48 -6.00
N LYS A 171 5.49 -5.83 -7.10
CA LYS A 171 4.03 -5.92 -7.17
C LYS A 171 3.45 -6.92 -6.19
N ASP A 172 4.00 -8.13 -6.19
CA ASP A 172 3.50 -9.21 -5.35
C ASP A 172 3.74 -8.89 -3.87
N HIS A 173 4.91 -8.36 -3.51
CA HIS A 173 5.22 -7.94 -2.14
C HIS A 173 4.37 -6.75 -1.68
N ALA A 174 4.17 -5.75 -2.54
CA ALA A 174 3.32 -4.60 -2.22
C ALA A 174 1.87 -5.03 -1.97
N PHE A 175 1.37 -6.00 -2.74
CA PHE A 175 0.03 -6.55 -2.57
C PHE A 175 -0.12 -7.30 -1.24
N GLU A 176 0.82 -8.19 -0.91
CA GLU A 176 0.82 -8.90 0.37
C GLU A 176 0.89 -7.95 1.56
N MET A 177 1.77 -6.95 1.50
CA MET A 177 1.90 -5.92 2.53
C MET A 177 0.64 -5.07 2.66
N ALA A 178 0.00 -4.72 1.55
CA ALA A 178 -1.26 -3.99 1.55
C ALA A 178 -2.39 -4.78 2.21
N GLN A 179 -2.51 -6.08 1.92
CA GLN A 179 -3.51 -6.95 2.54
C GLN A 179 -3.28 -7.10 4.04
N LEU A 180 -2.03 -7.37 4.45
CA LEU A 180 -1.68 -7.52 5.86
C LEU A 180 -1.91 -6.22 6.63
N THR A 181 -1.55 -5.09 6.02
CA THR A 181 -1.82 -3.76 6.57
C THR A 181 -3.32 -3.54 6.70
N ALA A 182 -4.11 -3.73 5.64
CA ALA A 182 -5.57 -3.56 5.69
C ALA A 182 -6.23 -4.44 6.77
N ALA A 183 -5.82 -5.71 6.89
CA ALA A 183 -6.31 -6.61 7.93
C ALA A 183 -5.95 -6.12 9.34
N GLY A 184 -4.70 -5.70 9.55
CA GLY A 184 -4.23 -5.14 10.82
C GLY A 184 -4.93 -3.85 11.23
N LEU A 185 -5.38 -3.05 10.25
CA LEU A 185 -6.10 -1.79 10.49
C LEU A 185 -7.60 -2.01 10.78
N LEU A 186 -8.23 -2.99 10.12
CA LEU A 186 -9.65 -3.28 10.29
C LEU A 186 -9.96 -4.13 11.54
N ALA A 187 -9.06 -5.02 11.95
CA ALA A 187 -9.30 -5.91 13.09
C ALA A 187 -9.57 -5.19 14.43
N PRO A 188 -8.85 -4.11 14.80
CA PRO A 188 -9.19 -3.34 16.01
C PRO A 188 -10.57 -2.68 15.93
N LEU A 189 -10.97 -2.20 14.74
CA LEU A 189 -12.27 -1.55 14.55
C LEU A 189 -13.43 -2.54 14.68
N THR A 190 -13.31 -3.75 14.14
CA THR A 190 -14.34 -4.79 14.30
C THR A 190 -14.47 -5.20 15.76
N LEU A 191 -13.37 -5.25 16.49
CA LEU A 191 -13.34 -5.58 17.91
C LEU A 191 -13.96 -4.47 18.78
N VAL A 192 -13.74 -3.18 18.45
CA VAL A 192 -14.47 -2.05 19.05
C VAL A 192 -15.97 -2.16 18.76
N LEU A 193 -16.34 -2.40 17.50
CA LEU A 193 -17.73 -2.46 17.09
C LEU A 193 -18.46 -3.59 17.84
N LEU A 194 -17.86 -4.77 17.91
CA LEU A 194 -18.36 -5.92 18.67
C LEU A 194 -18.54 -5.57 20.15
N SER A 195 -17.56 -4.88 20.74
CA SER A 195 -17.60 -4.40 22.11
C SER A 195 -18.76 -3.42 22.36
N CYS A 196 -18.90 -2.39 21.52
CA CYS A 196 -19.99 -1.42 21.61
C CYS A 196 -21.36 -2.10 21.47
N VAL A 197 -21.55 -2.97 20.47
CA VAL A 197 -22.80 -3.71 20.27
C VAL A 197 -23.13 -4.58 21.47
N THR A 198 -22.14 -5.28 22.04
CA THR A 198 -22.33 -6.11 23.24
C THR A 198 -22.81 -5.29 24.43
N VAL A 199 -22.25 -4.10 24.65
CA VAL A 199 -22.69 -3.19 25.74
C VAL A 199 -24.07 -2.60 25.47
N ILE A 200 -24.40 -2.27 24.23
CA ILE A 200 -25.73 -1.76 23.88
C ILE A 200 -26.80 -2.84 24.10
N LEU A 201 -26.58 -4.05 23.58
CA LEU A 201 -27.49 -5.18 23.77
C LEU A 201 -27.69 -5.50 25.26
N ALA A 202 -26.60 -5.48 26.01
CA ALA A 202 -26.61 -5.65 27.45
C ALA A 202 -27.49 -4.63 28.20
N VAL A 203 -27.31 -3.33 27.90
CA VAL A 203 -28.11 -2.26 28.50
C VAL A 203 -29.57 -2.38 28.09
N SER A 204 -29.85 -2.71 26.83
CA SER A 204 -31.21 -2.89 26.29
C SER A 204 -31.93 -4.09 26.90
N CYS A 205 -31.29 -5.25 26.99
CA CYS A 205 -31.85 -6.44 27.66
C CYS A 205 -32.02 -6.21 29.17
N SER A 206 -31.14 -5.44 29.79
CA SER A 206 -31.34 -5.03 31.18
C SER A 206 -32.58 -4.15 31.32
N CYS A 207 -32.90 -3.31 30.32
CA CYS A 207 -34.11 -2.49 30.30
C CYS A 207 -35.40 -3.30 30.39
N THR A 208 -35.45 -4.47 29.75
CA THR A 208 -36.63 -5.36 29.69
C THR A 208 -36.72 -6.37 30.85
N GLY A 209 -35.78 -6.34 31.80
CA GLY A 209 -35.97 -6.98 33.12
C GLY A 209 -35.52 -8.44 33.26
N HIS A 210 -34.81 -9.04 32.28
CA HIS A 210 -34.38 -10.44 32.34
C HIS A 210 -32.85 -10.61 32.44
N CYS A 211 -32.39 -11.40 33.44
CA CYS A 211 -31.09 -12.08 33.64
C CYS A 211 -29.73 -11.46 33.25
N ALA A 212 -29.64 -10.24 32.71
CA ALA A 212 -28.39 -9.68 32.20
C ALA A 212 -27.31 -9.38 33.28
N GLY A 213 -27.68 -9.39 34.57
CA GLY A 213 -26.82 -8.88 35.64
C GLY A 213 -25.54 -9.69 35.92
N CYS A 214 -25.57 -11.03 35.78
CA CYS A 214 -24.42 -11.87 36.17
C CYS A 214 -23.36 -11.94 35.07
N CYS A 215 -23.73 -12.22 33.82
CA CYS A 215 -22.77 -12.36 32.73
C CYS A 215 -22.04 -11.04 32.45
N LEU A 216 -22.74 -9.91 32.40
CA LEU A 216 -22.13 -8.62 32.08
C LEU A 216 -21.12 -8.11 33.09
N ARG A 217 -21.26 -8.48 34.37
CA ARG A 217 -20.31 -8.05 35.41
C ARG A 217 -18.93 -8.69 35.21
N SER A 218 -18.88 -9.95 34.77
CA SER A 218 -17.62 -10.66 34.52
C SER A 218 -17.11 -10.42 33.11
N PHE A 219 -17.99 -10.44 32.10
CA PHE A 219 -17.59 -10.29 30.71
C PHE A 219 -17.21 -8.85 30.32
N GLY A 220 -17.79 -7.83 30.96
CA GLY A 220 -17.53 -6.43 30.63
C GLY A 220 -16.04 -6.07 30.75
N PRO A 221 -15.43 -6.09 31.95
CA PRO A 221 -14.02 -5.79 32.12
C PRO A 221 -13.10 -6.76 31.37
N LEU A 222 -13.46 -8.04 31.29
CA LEU A 222 -12.68 -9.09 30.63
C LEU A 222 -12.59 -8.89 29.11
N LEU A 223 -13.66 -8.41 28.46
CA LEU A 223 -13.65 -8.11 27.03
C LEU A 223 -13.05 -6.73 26.74
N MET A 224 -13.37 -5.73 27.58
CA MET A 224 -13.10 -4.33 27.29
C MET A 224 -11.65 -3.95 27.56
N ALA A 225 -11.01 -4.46 28.62
CA ALA A 225 -9.62 -4.12 28.90
C ALA A 225 -8.66 -4.63 27.80
N PRO A 226 -8.76 -5.89 27.30
CA PRO A 226 -8.00 -6.33 26.14
C PRO A 226 -8.33 -5.51 24.89
N THR A 227 -9.60 -5.15 24.69
CA THR A 227 -10.01 -4.30 23.56
C THR A 227 -9.29 -2.96 23.57
N VAL A 228 -9.31 -2.24 24.69
CA VAL A 228 -8.61 -0.96 24.87
C VAL A 228 -7.11 -1.12 24.61
N LEU A 229 -6.50 -2.20 25.10
CA LEU A 229 -5.08 -2.46 24.90
C LEU A 229 -4.75 -2.74 23.42
N VAL A 230 -5.53 -3.57 22.74
CA VAL A 230 -5.36 -3.87 21.30
C VAL A 230 -5.48 -2.61 20.46
N ILE A 231 -6.45 -1.74 20.76
CA ILE A 231 -6.61 -0.46 20.05
C ILE A 231 -5.45 0.48 20.36
N ALA A 232 -4.99 0.54 21.61
CA ALA A 232 -3.85 1.37 21.98
C ALA A 232 -2.58 0.95 21.23
N VAL A 233 -2.33 -0.36 21.14
CA VAL A 233 -1.21 -0.92 20.35
C VAL A 233 -1.39 -0.60 18.87
N ALA A 234 -2.57 -0.84 18.30
CA ALA A 234 -2.84 -0.55 16.90
C ALA A 234 -2.67 0.93 16.57
N ALA A 235 -3.26 1.83 17.36
CA ALA A 235 -3.14 3.28 17.18
C ALA A 235 -1.69 3.76 17.34
N ALA A 236 -0.93 3.18 18.27
CA ALA A 236 0.49 3.49 18.45
C ALA A 236 1.31 3.07 17.21
N VAL A 237 1.15 1.83 16.74
CA VAL A 237 1.84 1.32 15.53
C VAL A 237 1.47 2.13 14.29
N GLN A 238 0.18 2.43 14.11
CA GLN A 238 -0.31 3.24 13.00
C GLN A 238 0.25 4.66 13.03
N LEU A 239 0.30 5.27 14.21
CA LEU A 239 0.88 6.60 14.37
C LEU A 239 2.39 6.57 14.11
N GLU A 240 3.09 5.53 14.55
CA GLU A 240 4.52 5.36 14.27
C GLU A 240 4.78 5.26 12.76
N ILE A 241 4.02 4.41 12.05
CA ILE A 241 4.08 4.31 10.59
C ILE A 241 3.77 5.68 9.96
N GLY A 242 2.71 6.37 10.42
CA GLY A 242 2.35 7.69 9.91
C GLY A 242 3.46 8.74 10.12
N VAL A 243 4.11 8.76 11.28
CA VAL A 243 5.22 9.71 11.55
C VAL A 243 6.43 9.40 10.69
N VAL A 244 6.80 8.11 10.55
CA VAL A 244 7.92 7.69 9.69
C VAL A 244 7.64 8.03 8.23
N THR A 245 6.47 7.67 7.72
CA THR A 245 6.05 7.98 6.34
C THR A 245 5.93 9.48 6.11
N SER A 246 5.39 10.25 7.06
CA SER A 246 5.35 11.71 6.96
C SER A 246 6.74 12.32 6.87
N SER A 247 7.72 11.77 7.60
CA SER A 247 9.10 12.24 7.53
C SER A 247 9.75 11.86 6.21
N PHE A 248 9.46 10.68 5.67
CA PHE A 248 9.88 10.25 4.33
C PHE A 248 9.32 11.19 3.25
N CYS A 249 8.04 11.55 3.36
CA CYS A 249 7.35 12.42 2.41
C CYS A 249 7.75 13.90 2.46
N ALA A 250 8.55 14.32 3.45
CA ALA A 250 9.07 15.68 3.51
C ALA A 250 10.05 15.99 2.35
N ASP A 251 10.78 14.97 1.90
CA ASP A 251 11.61 14.99 0.70
C ASP A 251 11.53 13.62 0.02
N VAL A 252 10.37 13.35 -0.55
CA VAL A 252 10.00 12.03 -1.08
C VAL A 252 10.96 11.54 -2.16
N ASP A 253 11.46 12.40 -3.03
CA ASP A 253 12.36 12.02 -4.13
C ASP A 253 13.73 11.61 -3.61
N SER A 254 14.34 12.47 -2.79
CA SER A 254 15.64 12.18 -2.19
C SER A 254 15.57 10.91 -1.35
N ASN A 255 14.51 10.76 -0.54
CA ASN A 255 14.32 9.60 0.33
C ASN A 255 13.99 8.30 -0.44
N SER A 256 13.26 8.39 -1.56
CA SER A 256 13.02 7.25 -2.47
C SER A 256 14.31 6.77 -3.10
N LEU A 257 15.12 7.68 -3.66
CA LEU A 257 16.41 7.31 -4.27
C LEU A 257 17.37 6.73 -3.24
N ALA A 258 17.44 7.37 -2.08
CA ALA A 258 18.14 6.88 -0.89
C ALA A 258 17.77 5.42 -0.55
N PHE A 259 16.46 5.14 -0.46
CA PHE A 259 15.97 3.81 -0.15
C PHE A 259 16.32 2.78 -1.25
N ILE A 260 16.17 3.16 -2.52
CA ILE A 260 16.54 2.30 -3.67
C ILE A 260 18.04 2.02 -3.67
N GLY A 261 18.88 3.05 -3.52
CA GLY A 261 20.34 2.91 -3.50
C GLY A 261 20.83 2.03 -2.36
N LYS A 262 20.16 2.02 -1.21
CA LYS A 262 20.46 1.09 -0.11
C LYS A 262 20.09 -0.35 -0.43
N LEU A 263 19.01 -0.58 -1.17
CA LEU A 263 18.54 -1.92 -1.52
C LEU A 263 19.31 -2.54 -2.68
N THR A 264 19.63 -1.76 -3.71
CA THR A 264 20.23 -2.27 -4.95
C THR A 264 21.71 -1.92 -5.08
N GLY A 265 22.19 -0.91 -4.35
CA GLY A 265 23.52 -0.30 -4.50
C GLY A 265 23.43 1.01 -5.30
N TYR A 266 24.18 2.03 -4.87
CA TYR A 266 24.20 3.34 -5.55
C TYR A 266 24.86 3.31 -6.95
N ASP A 267 25.66 2.29 -7.23
CA ASP A 267 26.26 2.06 -8.55
C ASP A 267 25.42 1.10 -9.41
N SER A 268 24.26 0.65 -8.91
CA SER A 268 23.40 -0.29 -9.63
C SER A 268 22.61 0.41 -10.73
N GLU A 269 22.33 -0.31 -11.81
CA GLU A 269 21.52 0.19 -12.93
C GLU A 269 20.12 0.61 -12.46
N GLU A 270 19.52 -0.11 -11.51
CA GLU A 270 18.20 0.23 -10.94
C GLU A 270 18.22 1.59 -10.25
N TYR A 271 19.29 1.90 -9.51
CA TYR A 271 19.42 3.20 -8.86
C TYR A 271 19.60 4.31 -9.90
N GLN A 272 20.45 4.12 -10.92
CA GLN A 272 20.69 5.13 -11.95
C GLN A 272 19.43 5.39 -12.79
N LEU A 273 18.70 4.33 -13.19
CA LEU A 273 17.41 4.47 -13.87
C LEU A 273 16.40 5.22 -12.98
N SER A 274 16.32 4.86 -11.70
CA SER A 274 15.41 5.54 -10.77
C SER A 274 15.77 7.01 -10.62
N LYS A 275 17.07 7.33 -10.52
CA LYS A 275 17.58 8.71 -10.44
C LYS A 275 17.16 9.50 -11.67
N TYR A 276 17.37 8.95 -12.86
CA TYR A 276 16.97 9.56 -14.12
C TYR A 276 15.47 9.87 -14.16
N TYR A 277 14.62 8.90 -13.82
CA TYR A 277 13.17 9.13 -13.89
C TYR A 277 12.66 10.08 -12.80
N ILE A 278 13.17 9.99 -11.56
CA ILE A 278 12.66 10.77 -10.43
C ILE A 278 13.16 12.21 -10.46
N THR A 279 14.45 12.42 -10.74
CA THR A 279 15.08 13.76 -10.66
C THR A 279 15.33 14.39 -12.03
N GLY A 280 15.29 13.61 -13.11
CA GLY A 280 15.75 14.06 -14.43
C GLY A 280 17.28 14.14 -14.55
N GLU A 281 18.04 13.71 -13.53
CA GLU A 281 19.49 13.70 -13.55
C GLU A 281 20.06 12.31 -13.88
N GLY A 282 21.21 12.31 -14.57
CA GLY A 282 21.91 11.08 -14.95
C GLY A 282 21.54 10.60 -16.35
N ASP A 283 22.05 9.43 -16.69
CA ASP A 283 21.85 8.82 -18.00
C ASP A 283 20.93 7.61 -17.90
N ASN A 284 20.06 7.43 -18.91
CA ASN A 284 19.24 6.25 -19.04
C ASN A 284 19.83 5.33 -20.10
N ARG A 285 20.57 4.33 -19.66
CA ARG A 285 21.28 3.40 -20.54
C ARG A 285 20.34 2.67 -21.52
N LEU A 286 19.12 2.34 -21.10
CA LEU A 286 18.11 1.76 -22.01
C LEU A 286 17.80 2.70 -23.18
N LEU A 287 17.60 3.99 -22.90
CA LEU A 287 17.30 4.98 -23.95
C LEU A 287 18.53 5.28 -24.82
N ILE A 288 19.74 5.25 -24.24
CA ILE A 288 20.99 5.39 -24.98
C ILE A 288 21.17 4.22 -25.96
N ASP A 289 20.98 2.99 -25.51
CA ASP A 289 21.10 1.80 -26.35
C ASP A 289 20.05 1.77 -27.46
N LEU A 290 18.79 2.18 -27.17
CA LEU A 290 17.76 2.37 -28.20
C LEU A 290 18.11 3.47 -29.21
N SER A 291 18.69 4.59 -28.75
CA SER A 291 19.13 5.68 -29.63
C SER A 291 20.27 5.22 -30.54
N ASN A 292 21.26 4.53 -29.99
CA ASN A 292 22.39 3.97 -30.73
C ASN A 292 21.90 2.95 -31.77
N ALA A 293 21.01 2.04 -31.39
CA ALA A 293 20.38 1.10 -32.30
C ALA A 293 19.63 1.81 -33.44
N SER A 294 18.87 2.87 -33.13
CA SER A 294 18.16 3.66 -34.16
C SER A 294 19.08 4.35 -35.14
N GLU A 295 20.22 4.89 -34.69
CA GLU A 295 21.20 5.53 -35.57
C GLU A 295 21.82 4.51 -36.53
N GLN A 296 22.25 3.36 -36.01
CA GLN A 296 22.87 2.29 -36.81
C GLN A 296 21.88 1.69 -37.81
N LEU A 297 20.63 1.46 -37.39
CA LEU A 297 19.59 0.95 -38.27
C LEU A 297 19.25 1.94 -39.39
N SER A 298 19.19 3.25 -39.09
CA SER A 298 18.95 4.29 -40.10
C SER A 298 20.07 4.35 -41.14
N SER A 299 21.31 4.26 -40.69
CA SER A 299 22.49 4.20 -41.57
C SER A 299 22.52 2.93 -42.42
N ALA A 300 22.16 1.77 -41.85
CA ALA A 300 22.02 0.51 -42.58
C ALA A 300 20.90 0.60 -43.63
N ASN A 301 19.73 1.14 -43.26
CA ASN A 301 18.59 1.29 -44.15
C ASN A 301 18.91 2.22 -45.34
N ALA A 302 19.57 3.35 -45.09
CA ALA A 302 20.02 4.25 -46.16
C ALA A 302 20.96 3.54 -47.15
N SER A 303 21.85 2.69 -46.64
CA SER A 303 22.77 1.88 -47.47
C SER A 303 22.02 0.78 -48.24
N ILE A 304 21.04 0.12 -47.61
CA ILE A 304 20.18 -0.88 -48.25
C ILE A 304 19.39 -0.25 -49.40
N THR A 305 18.74 0.90 -49.19
CA THR A 305 17.99 1.58 -50.25
C THR A 305 18.90 2.07 -51.38
N ALA A 306 20.10 2.57 -51.06
CA ALA A 306 21.04 3.09 -52.06
C ALA A 306 21.62 1.98 -52.97
N TYR A 307 22.03 0.84 -52.39
CA TYR A 307 22.73 -0.23 -53.12
C TYR A 307 21.85 -1.42 -53.49
N GLY A 308 20.74 -1.62 -52.79
CA GLY A 308 19.91 -2.82 -52.89
C GLY A 308 19.38 -3.08 -54.30
N ARG A 309 18.89 -2.04 -54.99
CA ARG A 309 18.37 -2.17 -56.35
C ARG A 309 19.46 -2.54 -57.36
N GLU A 310 20.68 -2.00 -57.20
CA GLU A 310 21.82 -2.36 -58.05
C GLU A 310 22.19 -3.83 -57.81
N VAL A 311 22.20 -4.28 -56.55
CA VAL A 311 22.49 -5.68 -56.20
C VAL A 311 21.42 -6.64 -56.75
N GLU A 312 20.13 -6.32 -56.68
CA GLU A 312 19.06 -7.16 -57.28
C GLU A 312 19.09 -7.22 -58.81
N ALA A 313 19.57 -6.15 -59.46
CA ALA A 313 19.73 -6.13 -60.91
C ALA A 313 20.95 -6.96 -61.36
N LEU A 314 22.01 -6.97 -60.53
CA LEU A 314 23.29 -7.62 -60.85
C LEU A 314 23.38 -9.08 -60.36
N CYS A 315 22.64 -9.46 -59.33
CA CYS A 315 22.65 -10.79 -58.73
C CYS A 315 21.26 -11.46 -58.81
N SER A 316 21.17 -12.79 -58.70
CA SER A 316 19.88 -13.50 -58.68
C SER A 316 19.13 -13.40 -57.33
N TRP A 317 19.55 -12.48 -56.47
CA TRP A 317 18.95 -12.20 -55.16
C TRP A 317 17.68 -11.35 -55.28
N ARG A 318 16.71 -11.62 -54.40
CA ARG A 318 15.36 -11.01 -54.37
C ARG A 318 14.91 -10.63 -52.96
N GLY A 319 15.87 -10.26 -52.11
CA GLY A 319 15.62 -9.98 -50.69
C GLY A 319 15.57 -8.51 -50.32
N LEU A 320 15.52 -7.57 -51.28
CA LEU A 320 15.51 -6.15 -50.95
C LEU A 320 14.25 -5.77 -50.17
N GLU A 321 13.09 -6.22 -50.63
CA GLU A 321 11.81 -5.99 -49.96
C GLU A 321 11.83 -6.52 -48.51
N GLU A 322 12.45 -7.68 -48.29
CA GLU A 322 12.57 -8.30 -46.98
C GLU A 322 13.47 -7.49 -46.05
N LEU A 323 14.59 -6.94 -46.56
CA LEU A 323 15.49 -6.07 -45.80
C LEU A 323 14.82 -4.72 -45.47
N GLU A 324 14.14 -4.10 -46.41
CA GLU A 324 13.42 -2.83 -46.19
C GLU A 324 12.27 -3.02 -45.19
N LYS A 325 11.51 -4.11 -45.31
CA LYS A 325 10.46 -4.48 -44.35
C LYS A 325 11.03 -4.79 -42.97
N GLY A 326 12.16 -5.48 -42.89
CA GLY A 326 12.90 -5.73 -41.66
C GLY A 326 13.30 -4.42 -40.99
N ALA A 327 13.97 -3.53 -41.71
CA ALA A 327 14.38 -2.23 -41.20
C ALA A 327 13.18 -1.39 -40.72
N ALA A 328 12.09 -1.33 -41.48
CA ALA A 328 10.87 -0.64 -41.06
C ALA A 328 10.25 -1.23 -39.78
N THR A 329 10.26 -2.56 -39.66
CA THR A 329 9.76 -3.27 -38.47
C THR A 329 10.61 -2.98 -37.24
N ALA A 330 11.94 -3.05 -37.36
CA ALA A 330 12.86 -2.73 -36.28
C ALA A 330 12.76 -1.25 -35.87
N GLN A 331 12.62 -0.33 -36.83
CA GLN A 331 12.44 1.10 -36.54
C GLN A 331 11.14 1.37 -35.78
N ALA A 332 10.06 0.68 -36.13
CA ALA A 332 8.79 0.78 -35.41
C ALA A 332 8.92 0.26 -33.97
N SER A 333 9.62 -0.87 -33.77
CA SER A 333 9.90 -1.43 -32.44
C SER A 333 10.79 -0.52 -31.59
N LEU A 334 11.82 0.10 -32.17
CA LEU A 334 12.67 1.10 -31.50
C LEU A 334 11.85 2.30 -31.04
N HIS A 335 11.01 2.83 -31.93
CA HIS A 335 10.15 3.97 -31.61
C HIS A 335 9.18 3.64 -30.46
N PHE A 336 8.57 2.46 -30.51
CA PHE A 336 7.65 2.01 -29.47
C PHE A 336 8.35 1.78 -28.13
N GLY A 337 9.53 1.14 -28.12
CA GLY A 337 10.36 0.97 -26.92
C GLY A 337 10.75 2.31 -26.29
N ASN A 338 11.16 3.29 -27.10
CA ASN A 338 11.49 4.63 -26.63
C ASN A 338 10.27 5.34 -26.02
N LEU A 339 9.08 5.20 -26.63
CA LEU A 339 7.85 5.76 -26.10
C LEU A 339 7.47 5.14 -24.74
N LEU A 340 7.56 3.82 -24.61
CA LEU A 340 7.25 3.10 -23.36
C LEU A 340 8.20 3.47 -22.22
N LEU A 341 9.48 3.67 -22.52
CA LEU A 341 10.53 3.99 -21.54
C LEU A 341 10.80 5.50 -21.43
N SER A 342 9.99 6.33 -22.10
CA SER A 342 10.14 7.77 -22.00
C SER A 342 9.79 8.28 -20.60
N PRO A 343 10.45 9.34 -20.09
CA PRO A 343 10.09 9.95 -18.82
C PRO A 343 8.61 10.33 -18.74
N GLN A 344 8.01 10.75 -19.85
CA GLN A 344 6.60 11.12 -19.93
C GLN A 344 5.66 9.94 -19.65
N ASN A 345 6.11 8.71 -19.87
CA ASN A 345 5.34 7.50 -19.62
C ASN A 345 5.68 6.84 -18.28
N VAL A 346 6.96 6.81 -17.88
CA VAL A 346 7.40 6.11 -16.65
C VAL A 346 7.22 6.95 -15.39
N TYR A 347 7.55 8.25 -15.42
CA TYR A 347 7.49 9.10 -14.23
C TYR A 347 6.08 9.21 -13.60
N PRO A 348 4.98 9.27 -14.39
CA PRO A 348 3.63 9.29 -13.81
C PRO A 348 3.31 8.11 -12.89
N TYR A 349 3.93 6.93 -13.06
CA TYR A 349 3.74 5.80 -12.14
C TYR A 349 4.26 6.14 -10.74
N TYR A 350 5.46 6.70 -10.68
CA TYR A 350 6.07 7.16 -9.43
C TYR A 350 5.31 8.34 -8.83
N ASP A 351 4.98 9.35 -9.63
CA ASP A 351 4.28 10.54 -9.14
C ASP A 351 2.92 10.19 -8.53
N ARG A 352 2.12 9.36 -9.20
CA ARG A 352 0.82 8.93 -8.67
C ARG A 352 0.96 8.02 -7.46
N ALA A 353 1.71 6.92 -7.57
CA ALA A 353 1.76 5.92 -6.50
C ALA A 353 2.49 6.44 -5.23
N VAL A 354 3.57 7.18 -5.39
CA VAL A 354 4.41 7.61 -4.27
C VAL A 354 4.05 9.03 -3.83
N ARG A 355 4.07 10.01 -4.72
CA ARG A 355 3.88 11.42 -4.33
C ARG A 355 2.43 11.74 -4.00
N GLN A 356 1.48 11.23 -4.77
CA GLN A 356 0.05 11.50 -4.54
C GLN A 356 -0.55 10.49 -3.55
N ASP A 357 -0.48 9.20 -3.85
CA ASP A 357 -1.21 8.19 -3.07
C ASP A 357 -0.56 7.89 -1.72
N LEU A 358 0.74 7.60 -1.67
CA LEU A 358 1.43 7.33 -0.40
C LEU A 358 1.55 8.62 0.44
N CYS A 359 2.06 9.70 -0.14
CA CYS A 359 2.40 10.91 0.63
C CYS A 359 1.23 11.86 0.92
N GLN A 360 0.12 11.80 0.18
CA GLN A 360 -1.06 12.63 0.45
C GLN A 360 -2.25 11.78 0.92
N THR A 361 -2.80 10.94 0.03
CA THR A 361 -4.07 10.24 0.29
C THR A 361 -3.97 9.28 1.47
N THR A 362 -2.93 8.44 1.50
CA THR A 362 -2.72 7.44 2.56
C THR A 362 -2.41 8.10 3.89
N MET A 363 -1.60 9.16 3.89
CA MET A 363 -1.27 9.92 5.08
C MET A 363 -2.51 10.57 5.72
N ILE A 364 -3.39 11.16 4.90
CA ILE A 364 -4.67 11.71 5.38
C ILE A 364 -5.55 10.60 5.95
N GLY A 365 -5.65 9.46 5.26
CA GLY A 365 -6.44 8.31 5.72
C GLY A 365 -5.95 7.74 7.06
N LEU A 366 -4.63 7.57 7.22
CA LEU A 366 -4.01 7.12 8.48
C LEU A 366 -4.25 8.11 9.61
N GLY A 367 -4.15 9.42 9.35
CA GLY A 367 -4.41 10.46 10.34
C GLY A 367 -5.85 10.39 10.90
N TRP A 368 -6.84 10.26 10.02
CA TRP A 368 -8.23 10.07 10.44
C TRP A 368 -8.44 8.77 11.21
N LEU A 369 -7.86 7.68 10.74
CA LEU A 369 -7.97 6.38 11.39
C LEU A 369 -7.46 6.42 12.83
N VAL A 370 -6.24 6.93 13.05
CA VAL A 370 -5.65 7.08 14.38
C VAL A 370 -6.51 7.98 15.26
N LEU A 371 -7.01 9.11 14.73
CA LEU A 371 -7.86 10.03 15.46
C LEU A 371 -9.14 9.34 15.96
N PHE A 372 -9.86 8.62 15.09
CA PHE A 372 -11.07 7.90 15.48
C PHE A 372 -10.79 6.75 16.44
N GLN A 373 -9.68 6.02 16.27
CA GLN A 373 -9.28 4.96 17.19
C GLN A 373 -8.97 5.50 18.59
N VAL A 374 -8.27 6.63 18.70
CA VAL A 374 -7.99 7.27 19.99
C VAL A 374 -9.27 7.78 20.65
N ILE A 375 -10.12 8.49 19.90
CA ILE A 375 -11.38 9.01 20.44
C ILE A 375 -12.30 7.86 20.89
N VAL A 376 -12.56 6.88 20.04
CA VAL A 376 -13.50 5.82 20.38
C VAL A 376 -12.90 4.84 21.37
N GLY A 377 -11.69 4.33 21.10
CA GLY A 377 -11.07 3.28 21.87
C GLY A 377 -10.54 3.73 23.23
N LEU A 378 -9.95 4.93 23.32
CA LEU A 378 -9.32 5.40 24.56
C LEU A 378 -10.21 6.37 25.35
N LEU A 379 -11.16 7.06 24.73
CA LEU A 379 -12.06 7.98 25.46
C LEU A 379 -13.45 7.39 25.64
N LEU A 380 -14.15 7.09 24.53
CA LEU A 380 -15.56 6.72 24.59
C LEU A 380 -15.78 5.32 25.17
N LEU A 381 -14.95 4.34 24.83
CA LEU A 381 -15.13 2.96 25.29
C LEU A 381 -14.94 2.83 26.81
N PRO A 382 -13.88 3.37 27.45
CA PRO A 382 -13.76 3.36 28.91
C PRO A 382 -14.91 4.11 29.61
N LEU A 383 -15.35 5.24 29.05
CA LEU A 383 -16.49 6.00 29.57
C LEU A 383 -17.79 5.18 29.47
N LEU A 384 -18.04 4.54 28.33
CA LEU A 384 -19.19 3.69 28.10
C LEU A 384 -19.24 2.55 29.13
N VAL A 385 -18.10 1.88 29.38
CA VAL A 385 -17.99 0.82 30.39
C VAL A 385 -18.26 1.37 31.79
N CYS A 386 -17.71 2.52 32.14
CA CYS A 386 -17.93 3.14 33.45
C CYS A 386 -19.41 3.49 33.68
N VAL A 387 -20.06 4.10 32.68
CA VAL A 387 -21.47 4.51 32.77
C VAL A 387 -22.38 3.29 32.76
N ALA A 388 -22.10 2.29 31.90
CA ALA A 388 -22.85 1.04 31.84
C ALA A 388 -22.74 0.25 33.15
N THR A 389 -21.54 0.10 33.72
CA THR A 389 -21.34 -0.57 35.01
C THR A 389 -22.09 0.15 36.13
N ARG A 390 -22.01 1.49 36.19
CA ARG A 390 -22.76 2.28 37.19
C ARG A 390 -24.27 2.12 37.03
N TYR A 391 -24.76 2.12 35.80
CA TYR A 391 -26.17 1.91 35.49
C TYR A 391 -26.63 0.52 35.96
N LEU A 392 -25.90 -0.54 35.60
CA LEU A 392 -26.25 -1.91 35.96
C LEU A 392 -26.21 -2.14 37.49
N GLN A 393 -25.22 -1.57 38.18
CA GLN A 393 -25.14 -1.60 39.65
C GLN A 393 -26.33 -0.88 40.29
N ALA A 394 -26.63 0.35 39.85
CA ALA A 394 -27.76 1.11 40.38
C ALA A 394 -29.10 0.40 40.13
N ARG A 395 -29.24 -0.25 38.97
CA ARG A 395 -30.47 -0.97 38.62
C ARG A 395 -30.66 -2.22 39.47
N ARG A 396 -29.57 -2.95 39.75
CA ARG A 396 -29.60 -4.11 40.65
C ARG A 396 -30.02 -3.72 42.05
N GLY A 397 -29.39 -2.70 42.64
CA GLY A 397 -29.75 -2.21 43.96
C GLY A 397 -31.21 -1.70 44.03
N TRP A 398 -31.72 -1.13 42.93
CA TRP A 398 -33.14 -0.76 42.84
C TRP A 398 -34.08 -1.98 42.81
N HIS A 399 -33.78 -3.02 42.02
CA HIS A 399 -34.58 -4.25 42.00
C HIS A 399 -34.55 -4.99 43.35
N GLN A 400 -33.38 -5.10 43.98
CA GLN A 400 -33.26 -5.68 45.33
C GLN A 400 -34.06 -4.88 46.35
N GLY A 401 -33.98 -3.54 46.30
CA GLY A 401 -34.80 -2.67 47.15
C GLY A 401 -36.31 -2.81 46.90
N GLN A 402 -36.74 -3.07 45.65
CA GLN A 402 -38.14 -3.36 45.36
C GLN A 402 -38.57 -4.74 45.89
N GLN A 403 -37.73 -5.77 45.76
CA GLN A 403 -37.99 -7.11 46.30
C GLN A 403 -38.11 -7.07 47.83
N GLU A 404 -37.14 -6.47 48.52
CA GLU A 404 -37.20 -6.27 49.98
C GLU A 404 -38.46 -5.49 50.40
N ALA A 405 -38.83 -4.44 49.66
CA ALA A 405 -40.04 -3.67 49.95
C ALA A 405 -41.34 -4.48 49.74
N LEU A 406 -41.37 -5.36 48.74
CA LEU A 406 -42.50 -6.27 48.49
C LEU A 406 -42.58 -7.37 49.56
N GLU A 407 -41.45 -7.96 49.95
CA GLU A 407 -41.38 -8.94 51.04
C GLU A 407 -41.84 -8.34 52.37
N LEU A 408 -41.39 -7.12 52.71
CA LEU A 408 -41.83 -6.41 53.91
C LEU A 408 -43.33 -6.08 53.88
N ARG A 409 -43.89 -5.77 52.71
CA ARG A 409 -45.34 -5.56 52.55
C ARG A 409 -46.11 -6.87 52.71
N GLY A 410 -45.63 -7.96 52.13
CA GLY A 410 -46.21 -9.30 52.27
C GLY A 410 -46.19 -9.79 53.72
N ALA A 411 -45.07 -9.62 54.42
CA ALA A 411 -44.93 -9.98 55.84
C ALA A 411 -45.89 -9.18 56.74
N ARG A 412 -46.06 -7.87 56.50
CA ARG A 412 -47.03 -7.05 57.25
C ARG A 412 -48.47 -7.48 56.99
N ALA A 413 -48.82 -7.81 55.75
CA ALA A 413 -50.16 -8.28 55.41
C ALA A 413 -50.51 -9.61 56.13
N MET A 414 -49.55 -10.51 56.30
CA MET A 414 -49.76 -11.78 57.00
C MET A 414 -49.92 -11.66 58.53
N HIS A 415 -49.42 -10.59 59.14
CA HIS A 415 -49.49 -10.39 60.60
C HIS A 415 -50.67 -9.53 61.08
N GLY A 416 -51.65 -9.21 60.23
CA GLY A 416 -52.87 -8.49 60.63
C GLY A 416 -52.63 -7.08 61.19
N GLY A 417 -51.45 -6.50 60.93
CA GLY A 417 -51.13 -5.15 61.39
C GLY A 417 -52.06 -4.12 60.74
N PRO A 418 -52.67 -3.18 61.50
CA PRO A 418 -53.50 -2.14 60.93
C PRO A 418 -52.70 -1.33 59.88
N PRO A 419 -53.34 -0.88 58.79
CA PRO A 419 -52.66 -0.09 57.77
C PRO A 419 -52.01 1.15 58.41
N PRO A 420 -50.79 1.53 57.99
CA PRO A 420 -50.19 2.76 58.48
C PRO A 420 -51.12 3.92 58.12
N GLN A 421 -51.62 4.63 59.14
CA GLN A 421 -52.30 5.90 58.94
C GLN A 421 -51.25 6.87 58.38
N VAL A 422 -51.47 7.28 57.13
CA VAL A 422 -50.58 8.17 56.37
C VAL A 422 -50.62 9.57 56.95
#